data_AF-A0A1Z8Q037-F1
#
_entry.id   AF-A0A1Z8Q037-F1
#
_cell.length_a   1.000
_cell.length_b   1.000
_cell.length_c   1.000
_cell.angle_alpha   90.00
_cell.angle_beta   90.00
_cell.angle_gamma   90.00
#
_symmetry.space_group_name_H-M   'P 1'
#
loop_
_entity.id
_entity.type
_entity.pdbx_description
1 polymer ?
#
loop_
_entity_poly.entity_id
_entity_poly.type
_entity_poly.pdbx_seq_one_letter_code
_entity_poly.pdbx_strand_id
1 'polypeptide(L)' 'MTATTNESGDIIRIIFSILLPPIGVAMEVGFTKHFWINVILTLFGYLPGIIHAVYIIARK' A
#
# COMPACT_ATOMS: atom_id res chain seq x y z
N MET A 1 -8.75 -31.81 13.96
CA MET A 1 -9.18 -31.13 12.72
C MET A 1 -8.48 -29.79 12.68
N THR A 2 -7.17 -29.79 12.43
CA THR A 2 -6.54 -29.49 11.13
C THR A 2 -6.63 -28.01 10.77
N ALA A 3 -5.90 -27.17 11.51
CA ALA A 3 -5.46 -25.88 10.99
C ALA A 3 -4.25 -26.15 10.09
N THR A 4 -4.47 -26.18 8.78
CA THR A 4 -3.40 -26.22 7.79
C THR A 4 -2.70 -24.86 7.82
N THR A 5 -1.60 -24.76 8.57
CA THR A 5 -0.72 -23.60 8.60
C THR A 5 -0.02 -23.47 7.25
N ASN A 6 -0.59 -22.64 6.37
CA ASN A 6 0.12 -22.15 5.19
C ASN A 6 0.91 -20.90 5.61
N GLU A 7 2.01 -21.09 6.34
CA GLU A 7 2.84 -20.01 6.89
C GLU A 7 3.39 -19.08 5.78
N SER A 8 3.51 -19.60 4.55
CA SER A 8 3.94 -18.84 3.38
C SER A 8 2.95 -17.73 2.99
N GLY A 9 1.64 -17.94 3.22
CA GLY A 9 0.60 -17.02 2.76
C GLY A 9 0.60 -15.69 3.51
N ASP A 10 0.86 -15.72 4.81
CA ASP A 10 0.86 -14.51 5.65
C ASP A 10 2.11 -13.67 5.46
N ILE A 11 3.28 -14.31 5.26
CA ILE A 11 4.54 -13.62 4.97
C ILE A 11 4.48 -12.94 3.59
N ILE A 12 3.91 -13.62 2.59
CA ILE A 12 3.69 -13.06 1.25
C ILE A 12 2.72 -11.87 1.31
N ARG A 13 1.64 -11.96 2.11
CA ARG A 13 0.70 -10.84 2.33
C ARG A 13 1.37 -9.65 3.03
N ILE A 14 2.25 -9.89 3.99
CA ILE A 14 3.04 -8.84 4.67
C ILE A 14 3.98 -8.13 3.70
N ILE A 15 4.73 -8.88 2.89
CA ILE A 15 5.63 -8.32 1.87
C ILE A 15 4.84 -7.51 0.83
N PHE A 16 3.71 -8.04 0.36
CA PHE A 16 2.81 -7.32 -0.54
C PHE A 16 2.15 -6.12 0.13
N SER A 17 1.87 -6.14 1.43
CA SER A 17 1.35 -4.99 2.17
C SER A 17 2.39 -3.89 2.34
N ILE A 18 3.68 -4.19 2.34
CA ILE A 18 4.74 -3.18 2.47
C ILE A 18 5.04 -2.56 1.09
N LEU A 19 5.03 -3.37 0.02
CA LEU A 19 5.23 -2.89 -1.36
C LEU A 19 3.96 -2.25 -1.96
N LEU A 20 2.80 -2.81 -1.63
CA LEU A 20 1.46 -2.29 -1.92
C LEU A 20 0.71 -2.08 -0.57
N PRO A 21 0.99 -0.98 0.15
CA PRO A 21 0.21 -0.54 1.32
C PRO A 21 -1.32 -0.70 1.20
N PRO A 22 -1.97 -0.44 0.05
CA PRO A 22 -3.40 -0.68 -0.11
C PRO A 22 -3.85 -2.13 0.15
N ILE A 23 -3.08 -3.17 -0.17
CA ILE A 23 -3.61 -4.54 -0.10
C ILE A 23 -3.70 -5.05 1.35
N GLY A 24 -2.70 -4.76 2.20
CA GLY A 24 -2.79 -5.16 3.61
C GLY A 24 -3.80 -4.34 4.40
N VAL A 25 -3.88 -3.04 4.14
CA VAL A 25 -4.89 -2.18 4.79
C VAL A 25 -6.31 -2.58 4.35
N ALA A 26 -6.52 -2.98 3.08
CA ALA A 26 -7.82 -3.47 2.60
C ALA A 26 -8.32 -4.71 3.37
N MET A 27 -7.39 -5.57 3.80
CA MET A 27 -7.71 -6.80 4.53
C MET A 27 -7.94 -6.54 6.03
N GLU A 28 -7.36 -5.48 6.59
CA GLU A 28 -7.44 -5.14 8.02
C GLU A 28 -8.62 -4.20 8.37
N VAL A 29 -8.90 -3.18 7.55
CA VAL A 29 -9.98 -2.21 7.82
C VAL A 29 -11.29 -2.52 7.07
N GLY A 30 -11.30 -3.57 6.25
CA GLY A 30 -12.41 -3.94 5.34
C GLY A 30 -12.62 -2.94 4.20
N PHE A 31 -13.67 -3.17 3.38
CA PHE A 31 -14.07 -2.32 2.24
C PHE A 31 -14.78 -1.01 2.67
N THR A 32 -14.29 -0.37 3.73
CA THR A 32 -14.89 0.84 4.29
C THR A 32 -14.34 2.09 3.58
N LYS A 33 -15.11 3.19 3.53
CA LYS A 33 -14.68 4.49 2.97
C LYS A 33 -13.32 4.98 3.50
N HIS A 34 -12.97 4.61 4.73
CA HIS A 34 -11.66 4.90 5.34
C HIS A 34 -10.48 4.18 4.65
N PHE A 35 -10.69 3.00 4.07
CA PHE A 35 -9.67 2.36 3.25
C PHE A 35 -9.35 3.22 2.02
N TRP A 36 -10.40 3.61 1.30
CA TRP A 36 -10.26 4.32 0.03
C TRP A 36 -9.67 5.72 0.20
N ILE A 37 -10.00 6.41 1.29
CA ILE A 37 -9.40 7.71 1.61
C ILE A 37 -7.89 7.59 1.88
N ASN A 38 -7.43 6.53 2.56
CA ASN A 38 -6.02 6.35 2.89
C ASN A 38 -5.17 5.93 1.68
N VAL A 39 -5.76 5.14 0.76
CA VAL A 39 -5.13 4.81 -0.53
C VAL A 39 -4.97 6.05 -1.40
N ILE A 40 -6.03 6.86 -1.52
CA ILE A 40 -5.98 8.13 -2.25
C ILE A 40 -4.95 9.05 -1.59
N LEU A 41 -4.91 9.16 -0.26
CA LEU A 41 -3.98 10.03 0.44
C LEU A 41 -2.51 9.61 0.23
N THR A 42 -2.24 8.30 0.23
CA THR A 42 -0.91 7.75 -0.07
C THR A 42 -0.51 8.06 -1.51
N LEU A 43 -1.42 7.87 -2.47
CA LEU A 43 -1.17 8.12 -3.88
C LEU A 43 -1.03 9.63 -4.19
N PHE A 44 -1.85 10.45 -3.53
CA PHE A 44 -1.88 11.91 -3.67
C PHE A 44 -0.70 12.60 -2.97
N GLY A 45 -0.04 11.96 -2.01
CA GLY A 45 1.25 12.45 -1.47
C GLY A 45 2.45 11.99 -2.31
N TYR A 46 2.37 10.78 -2.86
CA TYR A 46 3.46 10.13 -3.60
C TYR A 46 3.66 10.72 -5.01
N LEU A 47 2.59 10.85 -5.80
CA LEU A 47 2.69 11.41 -7.16
C LEU A 47 3.23 12.85 -7.20
N PRO A 48 2.70 13.82 -6.44
CA PRO A 48 3.25 15.18 -6.48
C PRO A 48 4.67 15.23 -5.92
N GLY A 49 5.04 14.36 -4.97
CA GLY A 49 6.42 14.23 -4.49
C GLY A 49 7.38 13.81 -5.60
N ILE A 50 7.01 12.81 -6.40
CA ILE A 50 7.80 12.37 -7.57
C ILE A 50 7.88 13.47 -8.62
N ILE A 51 6.74 14.06 -9.00
CA ILE A 51 6.71 15.13 -10.02
C ILE A 51 7.56 16.31 -9.56
N HIS A 52 7.50 16.69 -8.29
CA HIS A 52 8.31 17.76 -7.72
C HIS A 52 9.81 17.44 -7.76
N ALA A 53 10.20 16.21 -7.38
CA ALA A 53 11.59 15.77 -7.45
C ALA A 53 12.12 15.78 -8.89
N VAL A 54 11.35 15.24 -9.85
CA VAL A 54 11.70 15.26 -11.28
C VAL A 54 11.80 16.68 -11.81
N TYR A 55 10.88 17.57 -11.43
CA TYR A 55 10.91 18.98 -11.84
C TYR A 55 12.17 19.71 -11.33
N ILE A 56 12.54 19.52 -10.06
CA ILE A 56 13.77 20.08 -9.48
C ILE A 56 15.02 19.59 -10.24
N ILE A 57 15.07 18.30 -10.58
CA ILE A 57 16.20 17.70 -11.31
C ILE A 57 16.25 18.19 -12.75
N ALA A 58 15.11 18.23 -13.45
CA ALA A 58 15.03 18.66 -14.85
C ALA A 58 15.26 20.17 -15.04
N ARG A 59 15.04 20.97 -14.00
CA ARG A 59 15.30 22.42 -13.99
C ARG A 59 16.72 22.78 -13.55
N LYS A 60 17.52 21.79 -13.14
CA LYS A 60 18.94 21.93 -12.82
C LYS A 60 19.77 21.73 -14.08
#